data_AF-A0A2K5I0R7-F1
#
_entry.id   AF-A0A2K5I0R7-F1
#
_cell.length_a   1.000
_cell.length_b   1.000
_cell.length_c   1.000
_cell.angle_alpha   90.00
_cell.angle_beta   90.00
_cell.angle_gamma   90.00
#
_symmetry.space_group_name_H-M   'P 1'
#
loop_
_entity.id
_entity.type
_entity.pdbx_description
1 polymer ?
#
loop_
_entity_poly.entity_id
_entity_poly.type
_entity_poly.pdbx_seq_one_letter_code
_entity_poly.pdbx_strand_id
1 'polypeptide(L)'
;MADGAQTNPKAFKKKVLDRCSSGWRDPRFRASCPSRTTRSSLGMKKFFAVAILASSVLSTAHSSLLNLRAMVEAVTGRNAILSFVGYGCYCGLGGRGQPKDEVDWCCHAHDCCYQELFDQGCHPYVDHYDHTIENNTEIVCSDLNKTECDKQTCVCDKNVVLCLMNHTYREEYRGFLNVYCQGPMPNCSIYEPPPEEVT
;
A
#
# COMPACT_ATOMS: atom_id res chain seq x y z
N MET A 1 46.10 -21.97 43.40
CA MET A 1 45.79 -20.79 42.57
C MET A 1 44.58 -21.23 41.73
N ALA A 2 43.32 -21.16 42.22
CA ALA A 2 42.51 -19.96 42.55
C ALA A 2 42.52 -18.97 41.38
N ASP A 3 41.43 -18.54 40.75
CA ASP A 3 39.99 -18.68 41.00
C ASP A 3 39.26 -18.41 39.67
N GLY A 4 38.05 -18.98 39.51
CA GLY A 4 37.09 -18.53 38.51
C GLY A 4 36.32 -17.30 39.01
N ALA A 5 35.78 -16.48 38.10
CA ALA A 5 34.72 -15.54 38.41
C ALA A 5 33.87 -15.21 37.18
N GLN A 6 32.58 -15.14 37.46
CA GLN A 6 31.41 -15.10 36.60
C GLN A 6 30.85 -13.66 36.56
N THR A 7 29.72 -13.49 35.85
CA THR A 7 28.72 -12.39 35.96
C THR A 7 28.96 -11.15 35.09
N ASN A 8 27.97 -10.40 34.57
CA ASN A 8 26.53 -10.53 34.29
C ASN A 8 26.17 -9.22 33.52
N PRO A 9 25.33 -9.24 32.48
CA PRO A 9 24.94 -8.06 31.70
C PRO A 9 24.22 -6.95 32.49
N LYS A 10 24.57 -5.69 32.18
CA LYS A 10 23.86 -4.50 32.69
C LYS A 10 22.50 -4.35 32.03
N ALA A 11 21.49 -4.24 32.89
CA ALA A 11 20.08 -4.08 32.62
C ALA A 11 19.74 -2.83 31.78
N PHE A 12 18.91 -3.01 30.76
CA PHE A 12 18.20 -1.96 30.05
C PHE A 12 16.86 -1.70 30.76
N LYS A 13 16.75 -0.58 31.47
CA LYS A 13 15.51 -0.22 32.20
C LYS A 13 14.43 0.25 31.23
N LYS A 14 13.31 -0.47 31.27
CA LYS A 14 12.00 -0.21 30.67
C LYS A 14 11.45 1.15 31.15
N LYS A 15 11.13 2.07 30.24
CA LYS A 15 10.26 3.23 30.53
C LYS A 15 8.81 2.78 30.38
N VAL A 16 8.10 2.77 31.50
CA VAL A 16 6.64 2.60 31.57
C VAL A 16 6.01 3.97 31.35
N LEU A 17 5.02 3.99 30.46
CA LEU A 17 4.04 5.06 30.30
C LEU A 17 3.15 5.13 31.54
N ASP A 18 3.09 6.29 32.19
CA ASP A 18 2.00 6.61 33.10
C ASP A 18 1.09 7.67 32.47
N ARG A 19 -0.17 7.28 32.33
CA ARG A 19 -1.30 8.04 31.87
C ARG A 19 -2.31 8.04 33.01
N CYS A 20 -2.81 9.21 33.38
CA CYS A 20 -4.11 9.53 34.01
C CYS A 20 -3.95 10.84 34.80
N SER A 21 -4.97 11.61 35.11
CA SER A 21 -6.32 11.81 34.60
C SER A 21 -6.85 13.04 35.37
N SER A 22 -7.90 13.63 34.85
CA SER A 22 -8.64 14.76 35.40
C SER A 22 -9.02 14.66 36.88
N GLY A 23 -8.83 15.78 37.60
CA GLY A 23 -9.96 16.46 38.23
C GLY A 23 -9.91 16.70 39.75
N TRP A 24 -10.73 17.69 40.11
CA TRP A 24 -11.34 18.01 41.41
C TRP A 24 -10.73 19.16 42.23
N ARG A 25 -11.63 20.11 42.53
CA ARG A 25 -11.49 21.37 43.23
C ARG A 25 -11.63 21.14 44.73
N ASP A 26 -10.88 21.88 45.55
CA ASP A 26 -11.40 22.49 46.78
C ASP A 26 -10.51 23.68 47.23
N PRO A 27 -11.04 24.76 47.84
CA PRO A 27 -10.34 26.01 48.10
C PRO A 27 -9.96 26.19 49.59
N ARG A 28 -9.27 27.31 49.86
CA ARG A 28 -8.92 27.96 51.15
C ARG A 28 -7.43 27.82 51.50
N PHE A 29 -6.64 28.88 51.27
CA PHE A 29 -6.27 29.87 52.28
C PHE A 29 -5.38 30.98 51.69
N ARG A 30 -6.03 32.13 51.48
CA ARG A 30 -5.61 33.53 51.64
C ARG A 30 -4.13 33.82 51.96
N ALA A 31 -3.48 34.58 51.09
CA ALA A 31 -2.55 35.64 51.50
C ALA A 31 -2.72 36.85 50.57
N SER A 32 -2.78 38.04 51.19
CA SER A 32 -3.27 39.30 50.66
C SER A 32 -2.26 40.06 49.78
N CYS A 33 -2.78 40.83 48.81
CA CYS A 33 -2.03 41.80 47.99
C CYS A 33 -1.50 43.01 48.80
N PRO A 34 -0.59 43.77 48.19
CA PRO A 34 -0.81 45.21 48.05
C PRO A 34 -0.75 45.69 46.58
N SER A 35 -1.26 46.91 46.44
CA SER A 35 -1.90 47.54 45.28
C SER A 35 -1.03 48.50 44.45
N ARG A 36 -1.52 48.77 43.22
CA ARG A 36 -1.37 49.99 42.37
C ARG A 36 0.03 50.25 41.79
N THR A 37 0.19 50.52 40.50
CA THR A 37 -0.39 51.67 39.76
C THR A 37 -0.64 51.39 38.26
N THR A 38 -1.49 52.24 37.70
CA THR A 38 -2.15 52.22 36.39
C THR A 38 -1.32 52.90 35.28
N ARG A 39 -1.76 52.70 34.01
CA ARG A 39 -1.70 53.62 32.84
C ARG A 39 -0.57 53.29 31.83
N SER A 40 -0.72 53.25 30.50
CA SER A 40 -1.82 53.42 29.53
C SER A 40 -1.37 52.92 28.15
N SER A 41 -2.37 52.65 27.30
CA SER A 41 -2.40 52.31 25.87
C SER A 41 -1.26 52.79 24.95
N LEU A 42 -0.94 51.95 23.96
CA LEU A 42 -0.91 52.39 22.55
C LEU A 42 -1.31 51.22 21.65
N GLY A 43 -2.41 51.36 20.92
CA GLY A 43 -2.96 50.32 20.07
C GLY A 43 -2.22 50.19 18.73
N MET A 44 -2.07 48.97 18.25
CA MET A 44 -1.81 48.70 16.83
C MET A 44 -3.12 48.28 16.17
N LYS A 45 -3.71 49.21 15.40
CA LYS A 45 -4.78 48.89 14.46
C LYS A 45 -4.17 48.80 13.05
N LYS A 46 -4.35 47.63 12.44
CA LYS A 46 -4.68 47.33 11.03
C LYS A 46 -3.73 46.38 10.29
N PHE A 47 -4.23 45.14 10.20
CA PHE A 47 -4.34 44.24 9.04
C PHE A 47 -3.42 44.48 7.84
N PHE A 48 -2.63 43.46 7.48
CA PHE A 48 -2.90 42.60 6.31
C PHE A 48 -2.34 41.20 6.60
N ALA A 49 -3.21 40.28 7.02
CA ALA A 49 -2.87 38.86 6.99
C ALA A 49 -2.93 38.41 5.52
N VAL A 50 -1.78 38.27 4.87
CA VAL A 50 -1.71 37.59 3.58
C VAL A 50 -1.73 36.10 3.88
N ALA A 51 -2.94 35.53 3.94
CA ALA A 51 -3.10 34.08 3.89
C ALA A 51 -2.80 33.64 2.45
N ILE A 52 -1.56 33.24 2.18
CA ILE A 52 -1.21 32.57 0.93
C ILE A 52 -1.90 31.20 0.99
N LEU A 53 -3.06 31.08 0.36
CA LEU A 53 -3.64 29.79 0.01
C LEU A 53 -2.76 29.19 -1.09
N ALA A 54 -1.64 28.60 -0.70
CA ALA A 54 -0.96 27.64 -1.54
C ALA A 54 -1.85 26.40 -1.56
N SER A 55 -2.83 26.36 -2.46
CA SER A 55 -3.40 25.09 -2.91
C SER A 55 -2.30 24.37 -3.66
N SER A 56 -1.39 23.72 -2.93
CA SER A 56 -0.62 22.65 -3.50
C SER A 56 -1.64 21.62 -3.94
N VAL A 57 -1.93 21.58 -5.24
CA VAL A 57 -2.42 20.36 -5.86
C VAL A 57 -1.34 19.35 -5.51
N LEU A 58 -1.58 18.54 -4.48
CA LEU A 58 -0.81 17.32 -4.31
C LEU A 58 -1.16 16.55 -5.57
N SER A 59 -0.29 16.62 -6.58
CA SER A 59 -0.22 15.56 -7.56
C SER A 59 0.14 14.33 -6.75
N THR A 60 -0.89 13.60 -6.32
CA THR A 60 -0.68 12.26 -5.83
C THR A 60 0.00 11.55 -6.98
N ALA A 61 1.29 11.29 -6.81
CA ALA A 61 2.03 10.41 -7.69
C ALA A 61 1.41 9.03 -7.49
N HIS A 62 0.35 8.77 -8.23
CA HIS A 62 -0.27 7.46 -8.30
C HIS A 62 0.71 6.60 -9.10
N SER A 63 1.24 5.54 -8.49
CA SER A 63 1.99 4.53 -9.22
C SER A 63 1.02 3.45 -9.69
N SER A 64 1.36 2.72 -10.76
CA SER A 64 0.61 1.53 -11.16
C SER A 64 0.35 0.58 -9.98
N LEU A 65 1.34 0.33 -9.11
CA LEU A 65 1.12 -0.52 -7.94
C LEU A 65 0.02 0.00 -6.98
N LEU A 66 -0.14 1.33 -6.85
CA LEU A 66 -1.24 1.93 -6.10
C LEU A 66 -2.58 1.76 -6.83
N ASN A 67 -2.60 1.83 -8.16
CA ASN A 67 -3.77 1.53 -8.97
C ASN A 67 -4.20 0.07 -8.80
N LEU A 68 -3.29 -0.89 -8.98
CA LEU A 68 -3.54 -2.32 -8.78
C LEU A 68 -4.08 -2.58 -7.36
N ARG A 69 -3.46 -1.99 -6.34
CA ARG A 69 -3.95 -2.10 -4.96
C ARG A 69 -5.40 -1.63 -4.84
N ALA A 70 -5.72 -0.46 -5.38
CA ALA A 70 -7.07 0.10 -5.31
C ALA A 70 -8.09 -0.81 -6.01
N MET A 71 -7.76 -1.35 -7.18
CA MET A 71 -8.60 -2.30 -7.91
C MET A 71 -8.84 -3.59 -7.11
N VAL A 72 -7.78 -4.21 -6.58
CA VAL A 72 -7.89 -5.43 -5.78
C VAL A 72 -8.77 -5.20 -4.55
N GLU A 73 -8.53 -4.11 -3.80
CA GLU A 73 -9.29 -3.80 -2.59
C GLU A 73 -10.78 -3.55 -2.90
N ALA A 74 -11.08 -2.85 -3.99
CA ALA A 74 -12.45 -2.57 -4.40
C ALA A 74 -13.21 -3.83 -4.87
N VAL A 75 -12.61 -4.61 -5.76
CA VAL A 75 -13.31 -5.73 -6.44
C VAL A 75 -13.35 -6.98 -5.59
N THR A 76 -12.27 -7.31 -4.88
CA THR A 76 -12.20 -8.55 -4.07
C THR A 76 -12.70 -8.34 -2.64
N GLY A 77 -12.81 -7.09 -2.18
CA GLY A 77 -13.10 -6.74 -0.79
C GLY A 77 -12.00 -7.14 0.21
N ARG A 78 -10.85 -7.61 -0.26
CA ARG A 78 -9.72 -8.04 0.58
C ARG A 78 -8.64 -6.97 0.61
N ASN A 79 -7.94 -6.87 1.74
CA ASN A 79 -6.76 -6.01 1.80
C ASN A 79 -5.67 -6.56 0.86
N ALA A 80 -5.33 -5.81 -0.19
CA ALA A 80 -4.47 -6.30 -1.26
C ALA A 80 -3.10 -6.76 -0.74
N ILE A 81 -2.47 -5.92 0.08
CA ILE A 81 -1.13 -6.18 0.62
C ILE A 81 -1.16 -7.39 1.56
N LEU A 82 -2.04 -7.37 2.56
CA LEU A 82 -2.04 -8.41 3.58
C LEU A 82 -2.53 -9.76 3.06
N SER A 83 -3.34 -9.78 1.99
CA SER A 83 -3.97 -11.02 1.49
C SER A 83 -3.21 -11.64 0.33
N PHE A 84 -2.69 -10.83 -0.59
CA PHE A 84 -2.09 -11.33 -1.83
C PHE A 84 -0.58 -11.17 -1.90
N VAL A 85 0.04 -10.23 -1.18
CA VAL A 85 1.52 -10.16 -1.17
C VAL A 85 2.09 -11.34 -0.38
N GLY A 86 2.87 -12.18 -1.07
CA GLY A 86 3.35 -13.46 -0.57
C GLY A 86 2.27 -14.54 -0.55
N TYR A 87 1.24 -14.45 -1.39
CA TYR A 87 0.29 -15.55 -1.56
C TYR A 87 0.85 -16.57 -2.55
N GLY A 88 0.83 -17.84 -2.18
CA GLY A 88 1.33 -18.91 -3.05
C GLY A 88 2.79 -18.72 -3.44
N CYS A 89 3.10 -18.93 -4.71
CA CYS A 89 4.45 -18.88 -5.27
C CYS A 89 4.71 -17.69 -6.18
N TYR A 90 3.67 -16.99 -6.62
CA TYR A 90 3.74 -15.93 -7.64
C TYR A 90 3.11 -14.60 -7.20
N CYS A 91 2.16 -14.59 -6.27
CA CYS A 91 1.58 -13.31 -5.84
C CYS A 91 2.59 -12.53 -4.97
N GLY A 92 3.34 -11.61 -5.57
CA GLY A 92 4.37 -10.84 -4.88
C GLY A 92 5.52 -10.44 -5.81
N LEU A 93 6.73 -10.28 -5.25
CA LEU A 93 7.91 -9.99 -6.05
C LEU A 93 8.58 -11.30 -6.51
N GLY A 94 8.60 -11.50 -7.83
CA GLY A 94 9.17 -12.67 -8.50
C GLY A 94 8.29 -13.91 -8.36
N GLY A 95 8.78 -15.06 -8.83
CA GLY A 95 8.05 -16.31 -8.72
C GLY A 95 8.89 -17.49 -9.18
N ARG A 96 8.55 -18.70 -8.71
CA ARG A 96 9.20 -19.94 -9.15
C ARG A 96 8.34 -21.16 -8.82
N GLY A 97 8.65 -22.28 -9.47
CA GLY A 97 7.99 -23.56 -9.20
C GLY A 97 6.58 -23.61 -9.76
N GLN A 98 5.77 -24.55 -9.29
CA GLN A 98 4.37 -24.64 -9.71
C GLN A 98 3.47 -23.73 -8.86
N PRO A 99 2.52 -23.00 -9.48
CA PRO A 99 1.48 -22.27 -8.76
C PRO A 99 0.67 -23.21 -7.86
N LYS A 100 0.29 -22.71 -6.68
CA LYS A 100 -0.38 -23.51 -5.64
C LYS A 100 -1.85 -23.78 -5.89
N ASP A 101 -2.55 -22.81 -6.47
CA ASP A 101 -3.97 -22.87 -6.77
C ASP A 101 -4.32 -21.88 -7.88
N GLU A 102 -5.61 -21.77 -8.19
CA GLU A 102 -6.12 -20.91 -9.25
C GLU A 102 -5.84 -19.42 -9.00
N VAL A 103 -5.79 -18.99 -7.73
CA VAL A 103 -5.42 -17.61 -7.35
C VAL A 103 -3.95 -17.34 -7.66
N ASP A 104 -3.07 -18.29 -7.35
CA ASP A 104 -1.64 -18.20 -7.66
C ASP A 104 -1.38 -18.24 -9.17
N TRP A 105 -2.21 -18.97 -9.93
CA TRP A 105 -2.21 -18.94 -11.40
C TRP A 105 -2.59 -17.57 -11.98
N CYS A 106 -3.47 -16.81 -11.33
CA CYS A 106 -3.75 -15.42 -11.73
C CYS A 106 -2.50 -14.55 -11.59
N CYS A 107 -1.74 -14.72 -10.51
CA CYS A 107 -0.53 -13.97 -10.26
C CYS A 107 0.59 -14.36 -11.23
N HIS A 108 0.74 -15.64 -11.55
CA HIS A 108 1.64 -16.08 -12.61
C HIS A 108 1.29 -15.44 -13.98
N ALA A 109 0.00 -15.33 -14.31
CA ALA A 109 -0.46 -14.64 -15.52
C ALA A 109 -0.09 -13.15 -15.51
N HIS A 110 -0.23 -12.50 -14.36
CA HIS A 110 0.12 -11.10 -14.17
C HIS A 110 1.62 -10.86 -14.32
N ASP A 111 2.45 -11.70 -13.71
CA ASP A 111 3.91 -11.68 -13.87
C ASP A 111 4.32 -11.81 -15.34
N CYS A 112 3.66 -12.71 -16.09
CA CYS A 112 3.87 -12.87 -17.52
C CYS A 112 3.47 -11.62 -18.32
N CYS A 113 2.32 -11.01 -18.01
CA CYS A 113 1.87 -9.77 -18.63
C CYS A 113 2.86 -8.62 -18.37
N TYR A 114 3.35 -8.51 -17.14
CA TYR A 114 4.35 -7.51 -16.76
C TYR A 114 5.70 -7.77 -17.43
N GLN A 115 6.12 -9.03 -17.59
CA GLN A 115 7.35 -9.37 -18.31
C GLN A 115 7.28 -8.90 -19.77
N GLU A 116 6.16 -9.10 -20.45
CA GLU A 116 5.96 -8.62 -21.82
C GLU A 116 6.08 -7.08 -21.88
N LEU A 117 5.50 -6.37 -20.91
CA LEU A 117 5.62 -4.92 -20.82
C LEU A 117 7.05 -4.45 -20.58
N PHE A 118 7.83 -5.16 -19.76
CA PHE A 118 9.26 -4.88 -19.60
C PHE A 118 10.02 -5.08 -20.90
N ASP A 119 9.71 -6.13 -21.66
CA ASP A 119 10.35 -6.41 -22.95
C ASP A 119 10.01 -5.33 -23.99
N GLN A 120 8.86 -4.67 -23.85
CA GLN A 120 8.45 -3.50 -24.64
C GLN A 120 9.03 -2.16 -24.14
N GLY A 121 9.76 -2.16 -23.01
CA GLY A 121 10.39 -0.97 -22.44
C GLY A 121 9.48 -0.13 -21.52
N CYS A 122 8.36 -0.68 -21.07
CA CYS A 122 7.47 -0.07 -20.09
C CYS A 122 7.97 -0.29 -18.65
N HIS A 123 7.47 0.50 -17.70
CA HIS A 123 7.78 0.35 -16.27
C HIS A 123 6.50 0.12 -15.45
N PRO A 124 5.84 -1.04 -15.60
CA PRO A 124 4.50 -1.32 -15.07
C PRO A 124 4.39 -1.30 -13.53
N TYR A 125 5.49 -1.20 -12.78
CA TYR A 125 5.42 -0.98 -11.32
C TYR A 125 5.23 0.49 -10.92
N VAL A 126 5.68 1.42 -11.76
CA VAL A 126 5.80 2.85 -11.41
C VAL A 126 5.04 3.77 -12.36
N ASP A 127 4.86 3.37 -13.62
CA ASP A 127 4.11 4.16 -14.60
C ASP A 127 2.67 4.34 -14.12
N HIS A 128 2.16 5.57 -14.21
CA HIS A 128 0.78 5.87 -13.84
C HIS A 128 -0.15 5.60 -15.01
N TYR A 129 -1.34 5.10 -14.72
CA TYR A 129 -2.44 5.04 -15.67
C TYR A 129 -3.76 5.41 -14.98
N ASP A 130 -4.71 5.92 -15.75
CA ASP A 130 -6.02 6.30 -15.27
C ASP A 130 -7.03 5.15 -15.45
N HIS A 131 -7.88 4.95 -14.44
CA HIS A 131 -8.95 3.96 -14.45
C HIS A 131 -10.16 4.45 -13.64
N THR A 132 -11.31 3.85 -13.88
CA THR A 132 -12.50 3.99 -13.04
C THR A 132 -12.98 2.63 -12.58
N ILE A 133 -13.69 2.61 -11.44
CA ILE A 133 -14.34 1.41 -10.91
C ILE A 133 -15.82 1.73 -10.80
N GLU A 134 -16.63 1.04 -11.59
CA GLU A 134 -18.08 1.15 -11.60
C GLU A 134 -18.69 0.02 -10.77
N ASN A 135 -19.74 0.34 -10.01
CA ASN A 135 -20.47 -0.63 -9.17
C ASN A 135 -19.58 -1.51 -8.26
N ASN A 136 -18.42 -0.99 -7.84
CA ASN A 136 -17.40 -1.69 -7.05
C ASN A 136 -16.85 -3.00 -7.65
N THR A 137 -17.12 -3.30 -8.93
CA THR A 137 -16.77 -4.60 -9.53
C THR A 137 -16.28 -4.47 -10.97
N GLU A 138 -16.73 -3.45 -11.70
CA GLU A 138 -16.38 -3.24 -13.10
C GLU A 138 -15.22 -2.25 -13.21
N ILE A 139 -14.06 -2.74 -13.64
CA ILE A 139 -12.88 -1.92 -13.88
C ILE A 139 -12.87 -1.46 -15.33
N VAL A 140 -12.78 -0.15 -15.55
CA VAL A 140 -12.68 0.46 -16.88
C VAL A 140 -11.34 1.21 -16.98
N CYS A 141 -10.51 0.79 -17.93
CA CYS A 141 -9.28 1.50 -18.27
C CYS A 141 -9.64 2.77 -19.05
N SER A 142 -9.14 3.91 -18.60
CA SER A 142 -9.53 5.22 -19.15
C SER A 142 -9.00 5.45 -20.56
N ASP A 143 -9.80 6.09 -21.41
CA ASP A 143 -9.37 6.62 -22.72
C ASP A 143 -8.35 7.76 -22.60
N LEU A 144 -8.13 8.29 -21.38
CA LEU A 144 -7.11 9.29 -21.10
C LEU A 144 -5.69 8.70 -21.10
N ASN A 145 -5.56 7.36 -21.03
CA ASN A 145 -4.28 6.66 -21.15
C ASN A 145 -3.72 6.82 -22.56
N LYS A 146 -2.59 7.53 -22.69
CA LYS A 146 -2.07 7.96 -23.99
C LYS A 146 -1.03 7.00 -24.53
N THR A 147 -0.16 6.51 -23.65
CA THR A 147 0.92 5.60 -24.06
C THR A 147 0.41 4.17 -24.14
N GLU A 148 1.09 3.34 -24.93
CA GLU A 148 0.78 1.91 -24.95
C GLU A 148 1.06 1.26 -23.60
N CYS A 149 2.11 1.72 -22.90
CA CYS A 149 2.43 1.28 -21.55
C CYS A 149 1.28 1.56 -20.56
N ASP A 150 0.68 2.76 -20.59
CA ASP A 150 -0.42 3.12 -19.69
C ASP A 150 -1.62 2.18 -19.90
N LYS A 151 -1.98 1.96 -21.17
CA LYS A 151 -3.13 1.14 -21.57
C LYS A 151 -2.93 -0.31 -21.20
N GLN A 152 -1.79 -0.88 -21.58
CA GLN A 152 -1.52 -2.30 -21.37
C GLN A 152 -1.28 -2.62 -19.90
N THR A 153 -0.62 -1.73 -19.14
CA THR A 153 -0.48 -1.91 -17.69
C THR A 153 -1.85 -1.97 -17.01
N CYS A 154 -2.77 -1.07 -17.38
CA CYS A 154 -4.14 -1.11 -16.87
C CYS A 154 -4.86 -2.41 -17.23
N VAL A 155 -4.66 -2.92 -18.45
CA VAL A 155 -5.25 -4.19 -18.90
C VAL A 155 -4.69 -5.37 -18.10
N CYS A 156 -3.36 -5.44 -17.89
CA CYS A 156 -2.75 -6.47 -17.05
C CYS A 156 -3.35 -6.46 -15.63
N ASP A 157 -3.44 -5.28 -15.01
CA ASP A 157 -3.96 -5.11 -13.64
C ASP A 157 -5.45 -5.44 -13.53
N LYS A 158 -6.25 -4.99 -14.51
CA LYS A 158 -7.66 -5.36 -14.61
C LYS A 158 -7.82 -6.88 -14.69
N ASN A 159 -7.04 -7.54 -15.54
CA ASN A 159 -7.17 -8.97 -15.78
C ASN A 159 -6.83 -9.80 -14.54
N VAL A 160 -5.75 -9.46 -13.82
CA VAL A 160 -5.43 -10.18 -12.57
C VAL A 160 -6.52 -9.96 -11.53
N VAL A 161 -7.05 -8.75 -11.37
CA VAL A 161 -8.10 -8.47 -10.38
C VAL A 161 -9.38 -9.26 -10.66
N LEU A 162 -9.80 -9.31 -11.92
CA LEU A 162 -10.98 -10.10 -12.34
C LEU A 162 -10.74 -11.60 -12.15
N CYS A 163 -9.53 -12.08 -12.44
CA CYS A 163 -9.14 -13.47 -12.20
C CYS A 163 -9.21 -13.80 -10.69
N LEU A 164 -8.62 -12.96 -9.83
CA LEU A 164 -8.65 -13.12 -8.38
C LEU A 164 -10.09 -13.14 -7.83
N MET A 165 -10.98 -12.30 -8.36
CA MET A 165 -12.41 -12.27 -7.98
C MET A 165 -13.13 -13.58 -8.29
N ASN A 166 -12.75 -14.26 -9.37
CA ASN A 166 -13.44 -15.44 -9.86
C ASN A 166 -12.98 -16.76 -9.21
N HIS A 167 -11.95 -16.72 -8.37
CA HIS A 167 -11.37 -17.90 -7.74
C HIS A 167 -11.48 -17.86 -6.21
N THR A 168 -11.48 -19.05 -5.60
CA THR A 168 -11.63 -19.18 -4.15
C THR A 168 -10.29 -18.94 -3.46
N TYR A 169 -10.22 -17.90 -2.64
CA TYR A 169 -9.06 -17.61 -1.81
C TYR A 169 -8.88 -18.64 -0.69
N ARG A 170 -7.65 -19.16 -0.53
CA ARG A 170 -7.30 -20.14 0.52
C ARG A 170 -6.28 -19.55 1.50
N GLU A 171 -6.69 -19.37 2.75
CA GLU A 171 -5.83 -18.78 3.79
C GLU A 171 -4.53 -19.55 4.03
N GLU A 172 -4.47 -20.85 3.70
CA GLU A 172 -3.27 -21.69 3.86
C GLU A 172 -2.08 -21.25 2.97
N TYR A 173 -2.33 -20.54 1.87
CA TYR A 173 -1.29 -20.02 0.98
C TYR A 173 -0.96 -18.55 1.25
N ARG A 174 -1.56 -17.92 2.26
CA ARG A 174 -1.24 -16.56 2.64
C ARG A 174 0.11 -16.48 3.35
N GLY A 175 1.00 -15.59 2.91
CA GLY A 175 2.34 -15.45 3.48
C GLY A 175 3.20 -16.72 3.25
N PHE A 176 2.96 -17.41 2.15
CA PHE A 176 3.65 -18.62 1.77
C PHE A 176 5.12 -18.30 1.43
N LEU A 177 6.05 -19.07 2.01
CA LEU A 177 7.46 -18.82 1.80
C LEU A 177 7.92 -19.45 0.49
N ASN A 178 8.54 -18.65 -0.37
CA ASN A 178 9.04 -19.09 -1.69
C ASN A 178 10.00 -20.30 -1.62
N VAL A 179 10.61 -20.59 -0.45
CA VAL A 179 11.43 -21.80 -0.22
C VAL A 179 10.67 -23.11 -0.43
N TYR A 180 9.33 -23.09 -0.30
CA TYR A 180 8.46 -24.25 -0.50
C TYR A 180 7.85 -24.32 -1.92
N CYS A 181 8.24 -23.39 -2.79
CA CYS A 181 7.88 -23.41 -4.19
C CYS A 181 8.83 -24.34 -4.95
N GLN A 182 8.25 -25.40 -5.52
CA GLN A 182 8.96 -26.51 -6.13
C GLN A 182 8.29 -26.88 -7.46
N GLY A 183 8.99 -27.67 -8.28
CA GLY A 183 8.49 -28.11 -9.58
C GLY A 183 8.94 -27.22 -10.73
N PRO A 184 8.54 -27.54 -11.96
CA PRO A 184 8.83 -26.73 -13.13
C PRO A 184 8.03 -25.42 -13.08
N MET A 185 8.64 -24.35 -13.59
CA MET A 185 7.96 -23.09 -13.83
C MET A 185 7.10 -23.21 -15.10
N PRO A 186 5.82 -22.82 -15.06
CA PRO A 186 4.99 -22.75 -16.27
C PRO A 186 5.53 -21.72 -17.27
N ASN A 187 5.14 -21.85 -18.54
CA ASN A 187 5.48 -20.88 -19.58
C ASN A 187 4.42 -19.78 -19.67
N CYS A 188 4.82 -18.55 -19.99
CA CYS A 188 3.92 -17.43 -20.27
C CYS A 188 3.10 -17.59 -21.55
N SER A 189 3.55 -18.40 -22.51
CA SER A 189 2.83 -18.64 -23.78
C SER A 189 1.44 -19.27 -23.60
N ILE A 190 1.08 -19.71 -22.39
CA ILE A 190 -0.26 -20.24 -22.08
C ILE A 190 -1.34 -19.14 -22.00
N TYR A 191 -0.94 -17.88 -21.89
CA TYR A 191 -1.84 -16.73 -21.79
C TYR A 191 -1.94 -15.93 -23.09
N GLU A 192 -1.11 -16.25 -24.08
CA GLU A 192 -1.21 -15.63 -25.40
C GLU A 192 -2.54 -16.03 -26.04
N PRO A 193 -3.36 -15.07 -26.52
CA PRO A 193 -4.52 -15.40 -27.30
C PRO A 193 -4.08 -16.17 -28.57
N PRO A 194 -4.85 -17.16 -29.02
CA PRO A 194 -4.54 -17.85 -30.27
C PRO A 194 -4.45 -16.81 -31.40
N PRO A 195 -3.50 -16.96 -32.35
CA PRO A 195 -3.43 -16.06 -33.49
C PRO A 195 -4.78 -16.05 -34.21
N GLU A 196 -5.34 -14.86 -34.43
CA GLU A 196 -6.56 -14.71 -35.22
C GLU A 196 -6.29 -15.31 -36.61
N GLU A 197 -7.03 -16.36 -36.98
CA GLU A 197 -6.97 -16.87 -38.34
C GLU A 197 -7.47 -15.77 -39.27
N VAL A 198 -6.56 -15.20 -40.05
CA VAL A 198 -6.86 -14.26 -41.12
C VAL A 198 -7.60 -15.04 -42.22
N THR A 199 -8.93 -15.09 -42.13
CA THR A 199 -9.83 -15.52 -43.21
C THR A 199 -10.18 -14.38 -44.14
#